data_AF-A0A7V9A5U5-F1
#
_entry.id   AF-A0A7V9A5U5-F1
#
_cell.length_a   1.000
_cell.length_b   1.000
_cell.length_c   1.000
_cell.angle_alpha   90.00
_cell.angle_beta   90.00
_cell.angle_gamma   90.00
#
_symmetry.space_group_name_H-M   'P 1'
#
loop_
_entity.id
_entity.type
_entity.pdbx_description
1 polymer ?
#
loop_
_entity_poly.entity_id
_entity_poly.type
_entity_poly.pdbx_seq_one_letter_code
_entity_poly.pdbx_strand_id
1 'polypeptide(L)'
;MSYELDDELYDDPSRIPREVKQRFGVLPHFFQLGPETPEITENLWGFAKFGYLDNPLPSLLKERLFVYLSRFCRIRYCLARHVGFLVGLGRPSGNMKCPPETIDQVVQLIQRDLPCGEALEPHLNALRDKPTIFAKPPASGTPEEETLFACASHVFLRTPQASSCLKALNGAMGAEAFQHLLVFLAFVRTAHFWSEVHPELELEEDLKTLLKVHGKLAECIQCEPEAIETTPFVRCDI
;
A
#
# COMPACT_ATOMS: atom_id res chain seq x y z
N MET A 1 -50.78 4.09 -26.66
CA MET A 1 -50.73 4.27 -25.19
C MET A 1 -50.42 2.91 -24.60
N SER A 2 -49.58 2.87 -23.56
CA SER A 2 -49.10 1.70 -22.78
C SER A 2 -47.96 0.90 -23.41
N TYR A 3 -46.76 0.72 -22.83
CA TYR A 3 -46.06 1.30 -21.68
C TYR A 3 -44.56 1.13 -21.97
N GLU A 4 -43.74 2.10 -21.55
CA GLU A 4 -42.28 1.99 -21.43
C GLU A 4 -41.91 0.76 -20.59
N LEU A 5 -40.99 -0.05 -21.09
CA LEU A 5 -40.17 -0.93 -20.25
C LEU A 5 -38.77 -0.32 -20.28
N ASP A 6 -38.59 0.67 -19.42
CA ASP A 6 -37.28 1.21 -19.08
C ASP A 6 -36.43 0.10 -18.41
N ASP A 7 -35.15 0.12 -18.75
CA ASP A 7 -34.03 -0.62 -18.19
C ASP A 7 -34.16 -0.93 -16.69
N GLU A 8 -34.58 -2.14 -16.32
CA GLU A 8 -34.07 -2.76 -15.10
C GLU A 8 -32.66 -3.28 -15.40
N LEU A 9 -31.70 -2.36 -15.29
CA LEU A 9 -30.28 -2.64 -15.25
C LEU A 9 -30.00 -3.45 -13.98
N TYR A 10 -30.25 -4.76 -14.01
CA TYR A 10 -29.84 -5.68 -12.95
C TYR A 10 -28.33 -5.52 -12.78
N ASP A 11 -27.92 -4.96 -11.65
CA ASP A 11 -26.52 -4.82 -11.28
C ASP A 11 -25.94 -6.24 -11.12
N ASP A 12 -25.16 -6.70 -12.10
CA ASP A 12 -24.53 -8.03 -12.09
C ASP A 12 -23.61 -8.11 -10.87
N PRO A 13 -23.96 -8.87 -9.81
CA PRO A 13 -23.18 -8.89 -8.57
C PRO A 13 -21.78 -9.49 -8.78
N SER A 14 -21.54 -10.16 -9.92
CA SER A 14 -20.24 -10.69 -10.30
C SER A 14 -19.36 -9.70 -11.08
N ARG A 15 -19.87 -8.49 -11.40
CA ARG A 15 -19.14 -7.45 -12.15
C ARG A 15 -17.87 -7.03 -11.43
N ILE A 16 -17.98 -6.64 -10.17
CA ILE A 16 -16.84 -6.15 -9.37
C ILE A 16 -15.80 -7.26 -9.15
N PRO A 17 -16.15 -8.47 -8.66
CA PRO A 17 -15.18 -9.56 -8.51
C PRO A 17 -14.43 -9.89 -9.82
N ARG A 18 -15.12 -9.84 -10.96
CA ARG A 18 -14.51 -10.08 -12.28
C ARG A 18 -13.54 -8.97 -12.67
N GLU A 19 -13.92 -7.71 -12.47
CA GLU A 19 -13.05 -6.55 -12.72
C GLU A 19 -11.81 -6.60 -11.82
N VAL A 20 -11.99 -6.85 -10.52
CA VAL A 20 -10.89 -6.99 -9.55
C VAL A 20 -9.93 -8.09 -10.01
N LYS A 21 -10.45 -9.29 -10.34
CA LYS A 21 -9.63 -10.40 -10.85
C LYS A 21 -8.90 -10.05 -12.13
N GLN A 22 -9.53 -9.33 -13.04
CA GLN A 22 -8.91 -8.89 -14.27
C GLN A 22 -7.78 -7.88 -14.01
N ARG A 23 -7.99 -6.91 -13.12
CA ARG A 23 -7.01 -5.87 -12.83
C ARG A 23 -5.81 -6.43 -12.06
N PHE A 24 -6.03 -7.21 -11.01
CA PHE A 24 -4.97 -7.79 -10.18
C PHE A 24 -4.38 -9.10 -10.71
N GLY A 25 -5.06 -9.81 -11.61
CA GLY A 25 -4.70 -11.18 -12.03
C GLY A 25 -5.14 -12.27 -11.04
N VAL A 26 -5.59 -11.87 -9.85
CA VAL A 26 -6.18 -12.69 -8.79
C VAL A 26 -7.35 -11.92 -8.18
N LEU A 27 -8.27 -12.59 -7.49
CA LEU A 27 -9.30 -11.93 -6.70
C LEU A 27 -8.87 -11.95 -5.22
N PRO A 28 -8.30 -10.86 -4.68
CA PRO A 28 -7.93 -10.82 -3.27
C PRO A 28 -9.18 -11.01 -2.40
N HIS A 29 -9.07 -11.84 -1.35
CA HIS A 29 -10.13 -12.03 -0.35
C HIS A 29 -10.58 -10.69 0.28
N PHE A 30 -9.70 -9.69 0.33
CA PHE A 30 -10.02 -8.32 0.72
C PHE A 30 -11.28 -7.74 0.05
N PHE A 31 -11.48 -8.02 -1.24
CA PHE A 31 -12.65 -7.54 -2.01
C PHE A 31 -13.83 -8.51 -1.97
N GLN A 32 -13.80 -9.52 -1.10
CA GLN A 32 -14.89 -10.47 -0.86
C GLN A 32 -15.50 -10.31 0.54
N LEU A 33 -14.99 -9.35 1.33
CA LEU A 33 -15.52 -9.02 2.65
C LEU A 33 -16.85 -8.25 2.55
N GLY A 34 -17.73 -8.49 3.51
CA GLY A 34 -19.04 -7.84 3.63
C GLY A 34 -20.02 -8.11 2.48
N PRO A 35 -20.22 -9.37 2.04
CA PRO A 35 -21.05 -9.70 0.87
C PRO A 35 -22.52 -9.26 1.01
N GLU A 36 -23.00 -9.06 2.24
CA GLU A 36 -24.33 -8.55 2.54
C GLU A 36 -24.54 -7.09 2.15
N THR A 37 -23.45 -6.32 1.93
CA THR A 37 -23.53 -4.90 1.54
C THR A 37 -22.65 -4.61 0.32
N PRO A 38 -23.08 -4.96 -0.91
CA PRO A 38 -22.27 -4.81 -2.13
C PRO A 38 -21.76 -3.39 -2.41
N GLU A 39 -22.52 -2.36 -2.00
CA GLU A 39 -22.15 -0.95 -2.13
C GLU A 39 -20.83 -0.62 -1.41
N ILE A 40 -20.55 -1.28 -0.27
CA ILE A 40 -19.29 -1.08 0.47
C ILE A 40 -18.12 -1.58 -0.38
N THR A 41 -18.22 -2.79 -0.93
CA THR A 41 -17.20 -3.35 -1.82
C THR A 41 -17.02 -2.50 -3.07
N GLU A 42 -18.10 -1.96 -3.63
CA GLU A 42 -18.04 -1.07 -4.80
C GLU A 42 -17.27 0.23 -4.52
N ASN A 43 -17.59 0.91 -3.41
CA ASN A 43 -16.91 2.15 -3.04
C ASN A 43 -15.45 1.90 -2.64
N LEU A 44 -15.18 0.81 -1.91
CA LEU A 44 -13.82 0.39 -1.59
C LEU A 44 -13.01 0.08 -2.86
N TRP A 45 -13.64 -0.57 -3.83
CA TRP A 45 -13.05 -0.82 -5.14
C TRP A 45 -12.80 0.47 -5.92
N GLY A 46 -13.74 1.41 -5.90
CA GLY A 46 -13.56 2.75 -6.46
C GLY A 46 -12.34 3.46 -5.88
N PHE A 47 -12.15 3.38 -4.56
CA PHE A 47 -10.97 3.97 -3.91
C PHE A 47 -9.67 3.21 -4.24
N ALA A 48 -9.71 1.88 -4.34
CA ALA A 48 -8.56 1.10 -4.80
C ALA A 48 -8.12 1.45 -6.22
N LYS A 49 -9.09 1.69 -7.12
CA LYS A 49 -8.81 2.19 -8.46
C LYS A 49 -8.10 3.53 -8.40
N PHE A 50 -8.70 4.51 -7.73
CA PHE A 50 -8.16 5.87 -7.67
C PHE A 50 -6.82 5.97 -6.92
N GLY A 51 -6.76 5.43 -5.71
CA GLY A 51 -5.62 5.61 -4.80
C GLY A 51 -4.44 4.68 -5.07
N TYR A 52 -4.67 3.55 -5.73
CA TYR A 52 -3.65 2.52 -5.90
C TYR A 52 -3.45 2.08 -7.36
N LEU A 53 -4.49 1.66 -8.09
CA LEU A 53 -4.29 1.12 -9.44
C LEU A 53 -3.97 2.21 -10.47
N ASP A 54 -4.85 3.21 -10.57
CA ASP A 54 -4.79 4.31 -11.54
C ASP A 54 -3.97 5.51 -11.04
N ASN A 55 -3.42 5.40 -9.82
CA ASN A 55 -2.48 6.37 -9.28
C ASN A 55 -1.22 6.45 -10.17
N PRO A 56 -0.77 7.65 -10.61
CA PRO A 56 0.29 7.81 -11.61
C PRO A 56 1.70 7.50 -11.09
N LEU A 57 1.88 7.28 -9.79
CA LEU A 57 3.16 6.80 -9.26
C LEU A 57 3.52 5.43 -9.88
N PRO A 58 4.81 5.13 -10.13
CA PRO A 58 5.18 3.86 -10.75
C PRO A 58 4.71 2.65 -9.95
N SER A 59 4.22 1.63 -10.66
CA SER A 59 3.66 0.41 -10.06
C SER A 59 4.61 -0.25 -9.06
N LEU A 60 5.87 -0.45 -9.44
CA LEU A 60 6.86 -1.10 -8.55
C LEU A 60 7.16 -0.25 -7.32
N LEU A 61 7.23 1.08 -7.46
CA LEU A 61 7.46 1.98 -6.34
C LEU A 61 6.30 1.94 -5.34
N LYS A 62 5.06 2.03 -5.84
CA LYS A 62 3.84 1.89 -5.01
C LYS A 62 3.85 0.55 -4.29
N GLU A 63 4.13 -0.54 -5.00
CA GLU A 63 4.09 -1.88 -4.42
C GLU A 63 5.13 -2.06 -3.31
N ARG A 64 6.37 -1.64 -3.55
CA ARG A 64 7.44 -1.70 -2.56
C ARG A 64 7.15 -0.83 -1.35
N LEU A 65 6.61 0.38 -1.55
CA LEU A 65 6.21 1.24 -0.44
C LEU A 65 5.04 0.63 0.34
N PHE A 66 4.07 0.00 -0.34
CA PHE A 66 2.96 -0.71 0.32
C PHE A 66 3.48 -1.83 1.22
N VAL A 67 4.36 -2.69 0.71
CA VAL A 67 4.99 -3.77 1.48
C VAL A 67 5.77 -3.21 2.66
N TYR A 68 6.59 -2.17 2.44
CA TYR A 68 7.36 -1.53 3.49
C TYR A 68 6.47 -0.98 4.60
N LEU A 69 5.39 -0.27 4.27
CA LEU A 69 4.46 0.27 5.27
C LEU A 69 3.67 -0.84 5.99
N SER A 70 3.35 -1.93 5.30
CA SER A 70 2.58 -3.04 5.85
C SER A 70 3.33 -3.85 6.91
N ARG A 71 4.66 -3.74 6.99
CA ARG A 71 5.44 -4.36 8.06
C ARG A 71 5.04 -3.85 9.46
N PHE A 72 4.61 -2.59 9.53
CA PHE A 72 4.20 -1.92 10.77
C PHE A 72 2.74 -2.21 11.14
N CYS A 73 1.96 -2.82 10.23
CA CYS A 73 0.60 -3.24 10.52
C CYS A 73 0.59 -4.59 11.25
N ARG A 74 -0.18 -4.69 12.34
CA ARG A 74 -0.33 -5.93 13.11
C ARG A 74 -0.90 -7.08 12.29
N ILE A 75 -1.79 -6.77 11.36
CA ILE A 75 -2.49 -7.78 10.55
C ILE A 75 -1.72 -8.02 9.27
N ARG A 76 -1.35 -9.29 9.06
CA ARG A 76 -0.34 -9.68 8.06
C ARG A 76 -0.90 -9.91 6.65
N TYR A 77 -2.22 -9.80 6.47
CA TYR A 77 -2.85 -10.01 5.17
C TYR A 77 -2.28 -9.06 4.10
N CYS A 78 -2.31 -7.75 4.34
CA CYS A 78 -1.79 -6.77 3.39
C CYS A 78 -0.30 -7.00 3.09
N LEU A 79 0.52 -7.24 4.12
CA LEU A 79 1.94 -7.54 3.92
C LEU A 79 2.12 -8.76 3.01
N ALA A 80 1.47 -9.88 3.32
CA ALA A 80 1.59 -11.11 2.55
C ALA A 80 1.06 -10.98 1.12
N ARG A 81 -0.10 -10.35 0.92
CA ARG A 81 -0.71 -10.22 -0.40
C ARG A 81 0.12 -9.33 -1.33
N HIS A 82 0.62 -8.21 -0.82
CA HIS A 82 1.47 -7.29 -1.58
C HIS A 82 2.88 -7.85 -1.83
N VAL A 83 3.42 -8.66 -0.89
CA VAL A 83 4.59 -9.50 -1.16
C VAL A 83 4.32 -10.48 -2.32
N GLY A 84 3.16 -11.15 -2.31
CA GLY A 84 2.73 -12.01 -3.40
C GLY A 84 2.75 -11.28 -4.74
N PHE A 85 2.25 -10.05 -4.80
CA PHE A 85 2.32 -9.23 -6.01
C PHE A 85 3.76 -8.94 -6.43
N LEU A 86 4.65 -8.52 -5.51
CA LEU A 86 6.05 -8.28 -5.83
C LEU A 86 6.75 -9.50 -6.44
N VAL A 87 6.44 -10.70 -5.98
CA VAL A 87 7.10 -11.94 -6.45
C VAL A 87 6.40 -12.61 -7.63
N GLY A 88 5.38 -11.95 -8.21
CA GLY A 88 4.71 -12.39 -9.44
C GLY A 88 3.42 -13.19 -9.27
N LEU A 89 2.86 -13.27 -8.06
CA LEU A 89 1.54 -13.86 -7.79
C LEU A 89 0.41 -12.83 -8.00
N GLY A 90 0.40 -12.21 -9.18
CA GLY A 90 -0.58 -11.19 -9.57
C GLY A 90 0.03 -10.07 -10.41
N ARG A 91 -0.59 -8.89 -10.34
CA ARG A 91 -0.21 -7.70 -11.12
C ARG A 91 -0.04 -6.51 -10.17
N PRO A 92 1.20 -6.17 -9.76
CA PRO A 92 1.49 -5.01 -8.92
C PRO A 92 0.83 -3.74 -9.46
N SER A 93 -0.04 -3.12 -8.66
CA SER A 93 -0.83 -1.94 -9.06
C SER A 93 -1.50 -2.09 -10.43
N GLY A 94 -1.95 -3.30 -10.79
CA GLY A 94 -2.61 -3.61 -12.05
C GLY A 94 -1.69 -3.71 -13.28
N ASN A 95 -0.38 -3.60 -13.11
CA ASN A 95 0.58 -3.58 -14.21
C ASN A 95 1.22 -4.96 -14.45
N MET A 96 0.75 -5.65 -15.48
CA MET A 96 1.28 -6.95 -15.89
C MET A 96 2.74 -6.91 -16.40
N LYS A 97 3.23 -5.73 -16.78
CA LYS A 97 4.62 -5.53 -17.24
C LYS A 97 5.58 -5.19 -16.10
N CYS A 98 5.09 -5.09 -14.85
CA CYS A 98 5.96 -4.91 -13.71
C CYS A 98 6.83 -6.16 -13.54
N PRO A 99 8.17 -6.06 -13.55
CA PRO A 99 9.03 -7.21 -13.35
C PRO A 99 8.85 -7.74 -11.91
N PRO A 100 8.82 -9.07 -11.71
CA PRO A 100 8.80 -9.63 -10.38
C PRO A 100 10.15 -9.41 -9.69
N GLU A 101 10.11 -9.15 -8.39
CA GLU A 101 11.28 -9.16 -7.51
C GLU A 101 11.61 -10.57 -7.04
N THR A 102 12.87 -10.77 -6.71
CA THR A 102 13.35 -12.00 -6.06
C THR A 102 12.95 -12.04 -4.60
N ILE A 103 12.92 -13.25 -4.01
CA ILE A 103 12.67 -13.43 -2.58
C ILE A 103 13.68 -12.63 -1.73
N ASP A 104 14.95 -12.60 -2.12
CA ASP A 104 15.99 -11.87 -1.38
C ASP A 104 15.76 -10.36 -1.38
N GLN A 105 15.33 -9.79 -2.52
CA GLN A 105 14.99 -8.36 -2.60
C GLN A 105 13.81 -8.00 -1.70
N VAL A 106 12.78 -8.86 -1.66
CA VAL A 106 11.61 -8.65 -0.82
C VAL A 106 11.96 -8.82 0.66
N VAL A 107 12.78 -9.81 1.01
CA VAL A 107 13.25 -10.00 2.39
C VAL A 107 14.06 -8.79 2.85
N GLN A 108 14.98 -8.28 2.03
CA GLN A 108 15.73 -7.06 2.34
C GLN A 108 14.80 -5.86 2.56
N LEU A 109 13.74 -5.73 1.76
CA LEU A 109 12.74 -4.68 1.91
C LEU A 109 11.97 -4.79 3.24
N ILE A 110 11.53 -5.99 3.61
CA ILE A 110 10.79 -6.27 4.85
C ILE A 110 11.70 -6.18 6.09
N GLN A 111 13.02 -6.25 5.93
CA GLN A 111 13.96 -6.15 7.04
C GLN A 111 14.52 -4.74 7.25
N ARG A 112 14.43 -3.84 6.26
CA ARG A 112 14.96 -2.46 6.36
C ARG A 112 14.41 -1.68 7.57
N ASP A 113 15.25 -1.21 8.48
CA ASP A 113 14.75 -0.47 9.65
C ASP A 113 14.14 0.90 9.30
N LEU A 114 13.22 1.39 10.13
CA LEU A 114 12.74 2.78 10.04
C LEU A 114 13.77 3.73 10.66
N PRO A 115 14.42 4.62 9.89
CA PRO A 115 15.38 5.56 10.45
C PRO A 115 14.67 6.52 11.41
N CYS A 116 15.07 6.55 12.68
CA CYS A 116 14.47 7.39 13.71
C CYS A 116 15.54 8.29 14.37
N GLY A 117 15.11 9.39 14.99
CA GLY A 117 16.02 10.32 15.67
C GLY A 117 17.13 10.83 14.75
N GLU A 118 18.39 10.71 15.19
CA GLU A 118 19.56 11.15 14.42
C GLU A 118 19.71 10.41 13.07
N ALA A 119 19.23 9.17 12.97
CA ALA A 119 19.29 8.39 11.73
C ALA A 119 18.34 8.96 10.64
N LEU A 120 17.33 9.74 11.03
CA LEU A 120 16.41 10.38 10.08
C LEU A 120 16.99 11.66 9.45
N GLU A 121 17.90 12.34 10.14
CA GLU A 121 18.42 13.65 9.71
C GLU A 121 19.09 13.63 8.32
N PRO A 122 19.89 12.61 7.93
CA PRO A 122 20.44 12.52 6.58
C PRO A 122 19.36 12.51 5.50
N HIS A 123 18.22 11.85 5.74
CA HIS A 123 17.11 11.80 4.80
C HIS A 123 16.40 13.15 4.69
N LEU A 124 16.16 13.83 5.82
CA LEU A 124 15.56 15.18 5.80
C LEU A 124 16.45 16.19 5.09
N ASN A 125 17.78 16.12 5.32
CA ASN A 125 18.73 17.00 4.66
C ASN A 125 18.80 16.71 3.16
N ALA A 126 18.81 15.44 2.74
CA ALA A 126 18.78 15.08 1.32
C ALA A 126 17.56 15.68 0.58
N LEU A 127 16.39 15.70 1.21
CA LEU A 127 15.18 16.32 0.63
C LEU A 127 15.23 17.85 0.60
N ARG A 128 15.87 18.48 1.60
CA ARG A 128 16.02 19.95 1.68
C ARG A 128 17.05 20.47 0.67
N ASP A 129 18.17 19.76 0.54
CA ASP A 129 19.33 20.20 -0.25
C ASP A 129 19.14 19.96 -1.75
N LYS A 130 18.25 19.03 -2.13
CA LYS A 130 17.94 18.69 -3.52
C LYS A 130 16.45 18.89 -3.81
N PRO A 131 15.99 20.13 -3.99
CA PRO A 131 14.67 20.39 -4.53
C PRO A 131 14.49 19.58 -5.82
N THR A 132 13.34 18.93 -6.00
CA THR A 132 13.05 18.09 -7.17
C THR A 132 13.88 16.80 -7.31
N ILE A 133 14.47 16.28 -6.22
CA ILE A 133 15.12 14.95 -6.21
C ILE A 133 14.21 13.84 -6.77
N PHE A 134 12.89 14.01 -6.68
CA PHE A 134 11.88 13.11 -7.22
C PHE A 134 11.25 13.58 -8.55
N ALA A 135 11.91 14.48 -9.30
CA ALA A 135 11.50 14.81 -10.67
C ALA A 135 11.43 13.57 -11.56
N LYS A 136 12.26 12.58 -11.27
CA LYS A 136 12.10 11.20 -11.74
C LYS A 136 11.81 10.32 -10.52
N PRO A 137 10.91 9.33 -10.67
CA PRO A 137 10.69 8.37 -9.59
C PRO A 137 12.00 7.64 -9.23
N PRO A 138 12.26 7.40 -7.94
CA PRO A 138 13.45 6.68 -7.52
C PRO A 138 13.40 5.23 -8.02
N ALA A 139 14.57 4.70 -8.38
CA ALA A 139 14.69 3.29 -8.74
C ALA A 139 14.76 2.41 -7.48
N SER A 140 14.39 1.14 -7.61
CA SER A 140 14.37 0.20 -6.50
C SER A 140 15.78 0.01 -5.91
N GLY A 141 15.88 0.10 -4.58
CA GLY A 141 17.13 -0.08 -3.85
C GLY A 141 18.10 1.11 -3.89
N THR A 142 17.71 2.27 -4.43
CA THR A 142 18.56 3.47 -4.40
C THR A 142 18.36 4.29 -3.12
N PRO A 143 19.37 5.09 -2.69
CA PRO A 143 19.24 6.00 -1.53
C PRO A 143 18.03 6.94 -1.59
N GLU A 144 17.61 7.34 -2.79
CA GLU A 144 16.42 8.17 -3.00
C GLU A 144 15.13 7.42 -2.65
N GLU A 145 15.04 6.13 -2.97
CA GLU A 145 13.91 5.28 -2.54
C GLU A 145 13.91 5.16 -1.01
N GLU A 146 15.07 4.93 -0.39
CA GLU A 146 15.16 4.85 1.08
C GLU A 146 14.68 6.14 1.74
N THR A 147 15.11 7.28 1.20
CA THR A 147 14.73 8.61 1.70
C THR A 147 13.22 8.86 1.56
N LEU A 148 12.64 8.49 0.42
CA LEU A 148 11.20 8.55 0.22
C LEU A 148 10.48 7.66 1.24
N PHE A 149 10.95 6.42 1.43
CA PHE A 149 10.30 5.44 2.30
C PHE A 149 10.38 5.85 3.76
N ALA A 150 11.54 6.32 4.23
CA ALA A 150 11.71 6.82 5.58
C ALA A 150 10.71 7.96 5.87
N CYS A 151 10.72 9.02 5.05
CA CYS A 151 9.86 10.17 5.28
C CYS A 151 8.37 9.84 5.11
N ALA A 152 8.01 9.05 4.09
CA ALA A 152 6.62 8.64 3.88
C ALA A 152 6.10 7.77 5.04
N SER A 153 6.97 6.95 5.64
CA SER A 153 6.61 6.13 6.80
C SER A 153 6.37 6.97 8.04
N HIS A 154 7.18 8.00 8.32
CA HIS A 154 6.90 8.92 9.42
C HIS A 154 5.55 9.63 9.26
N VAL A 155 5.22 10.05 8.02
CA VAL A 155 3.91 10.64 7.69
C VAL A 155 2.78 9.61 7.85
N PHE A 156 2.98 8.38 7.40
CA PHE A 156 2.02 7.29 7.47
C PHE A 156 1.75 6.79 8.90
N LEU A 157 2.79 6.72 9.72
CA LEU A 157 2.71 6.25 11.11
C LEU A 157 2.36 7.36 12.09
N ARG A 158 2.39 8.63 11.66
CA ARG A 158 2.14 9.81 12.52
C ARG A 158 3.10 9.86 13.73
N THR A 159 4.35 9.53 13.47
CA THR A 159 5.43 9.72 14.46
C THR A 159 5.59 11.20 14.83
N PRO A 160 6.31 11.53 15.92
CA PRO A 160 6.63 12.93 16.24
C PRO A 160 7.30 13.71 15.09
N GLN A 161 8.01 13.03 14.19
CA GLN A 161 8.70 13.64 13.04
C GLN A 161 7.82 13.81 11.80
N ALA A 162 6.55 13.38 11.84
CA ALA A 162 5.64 13.38 10.69
C ALA A 162 5.51 14.75 10.02
N SER A 163 5.40 15.84 10.79
CA SER A 163 5.27 17.19 10.22
C SER A 163 6.53 17.63 9.47
N SER A 164 7.71 17.28 9.98
CA SER A 164 8.99 17.60 9.33
C SER A 164 9.15 16.81 8.03
N CYS A 165 8.83 15.51 8.05
CA CYS A 165 8.85 14.65 6.87
C CYS A 165 7.82 15.10 5.82
N LEU A 166 6.60 15.47 6.24
CA LEU A 166 5.56 15.96 5.33
C LEU A 166 6.02 17.22 4.59
N LYS A 167 6.58 18.19 5.32
CA LYS A 167 7.10 19.43 4.74
C LYS A 167 8.27 19.15 3.79
N ALA A 168 9.19 18.27 4.16
CA ALA A 168 10.34 17.90 3.33
C ALA A 168 9.91 17.19 2.04
N LEU A 169 8.98 16.24 2.11
CA LEU A 169 8.41 15.56 0.94
C LEU A 169 7.69 16.54 0.01
N ASN A 170 6.89 17.47 0.56
CA ASN A 170 6.20 18.48 -0.24
C ASN A 170 7.17 19.40 -0.99
N GLY A 171 8.34 19.72 -0.41
CA GLY A 171 9.36 20.53 -1.08
C GLY A 171 10.19 19.77 -2.11
N ALA A 172 10.37 18.46 -1.90
CA ALA A 172 11.16 17.59 -2.77
C ALA A 172 10.38 17.03 -3.96
N MET A 173 9.06 16.89 -3.83
CA MET A 173 8.15 16.43 -4.87
C MET A 173 7.45 17.61 -5.55
N GLY A 174 7.05 17.43 -6.82
CA GLY A 174 6.10 18.36 -7.44
C GLY A 174 4.74 18.28 -6.75
N ALA A 175 3.97 19.38 -6.74
CA ALA A 175 2.70 19.48 -6.01
C ALA A 175 1.72 18.35 -6.36
N GLU A 176 1.59 18.01 -7.65
CA GLU A 176 0.73 16.92 -8.13
C GLU A 176 1.19 15.54 -7.63
N ALA A 177 2.47 15.21 -7.84
CA ALA A 177 3.04 13.93 -7.41
C ALA A 177 2.96 13.75 -5.88
N PHE A 178 3.11 14.84 -5.12
CA PHE A 178 2.93 14.83 -3.68
C PHE A 178 1.48 14.49 -3.27
N GLN A 179 0.47 15.08 -3.92
CA GLN A 179 -0.93 14.72 -3.65
C GLN A 179 -1.22 13.26 -3.99
N HIS A 180 -0.68 12.73 -5.09
CA HIS A 180 -0.82 11.31 -5.41
C HIS A 180 -0.16 10.39 -4.39
N LEU A 181 0.98 10.79 -3.80
CA LEU A 181 1.57 10.07 -2.67
C LEU A 181 0.63 10.08 -1.46
N LEU A 182 0.07 11.23 -1.10
CA LEU A 182 -0.83 11.33 0.06
C LEU A 182 -2.10 10.48 -0.11
N VAL A 183 -2.71 10.50 -1.30
CA VAL A 183 -3.87 9.65 -1.62
C VAL A 183 -3.49 8.17 -1.56
N PHE A 184 -2.33 7.79 -2.09
CA PHE A 184 -1.82 6.42 -1.98
C PHE A 184 -1.64 6.00 -0.51
N LEU A 185 -1.02 6.84 0.32
CA LEU A 185 -0.87 6.57 1.76
C LEU A 185 -2.23 6.45 2.47
N ALA A 186 -3.22 7.25 2.08
CA ALA A 186 -4.59 7.16 2.62
C ALA A 186 -5.27 5.84 2.23
N PHE A 187 -5.08 5.38 0.99
CA PHE A 187 -5.57 4.06 0.56
C PHE A 187 -4.90 2.93 1.35
N VAL A 188 -3.57 2.97 1.51
CA VAL A 188 -2.82 1.96 2.29
C VAL A 188 -3.36 1.88 3.72
N ARG A 189 -3.59 3.03 4.38
CA ARG A 189 -4.20 3.07 5.73
C ARG A 189 -5.59 2.44 5.76
N THR A 190 -6.40 2.73 4.74
CA THR A 190 -7.75 2.18 4.63
C THR A 190 -7.70 0.66 4.48
N ALA A 191 -6.81 0.15 3.62
CA ALA A 191 -6.64 -1.29 3.43
C ALA A 191 -6.13 -1.99 4.70
N HIS A 192 -5.20 -1.37 5.44
CA HIS A 192 -4.72 -1.88 6.72
C HIS A 192 -5.84 -1.93 7.76
N PHE A 193 -6.57 -0.82 7.92
CA PHE A 193 -7.68 -0.75 8.88
C PHE A 193 -8.78 -1.75 8.52
N TRP A 194 -9.16 -1.83 7.25
CA TRP A 194 -10.17 -2.76 6.77
C TRP A 194 -9.77 -4.21 7.06
N SER A 195 -8.52 -4.58 6.77
CA SER A 195 -8.02 -5.93 7.10
C SER A 195 -7.98 -6.18 8.61
N GLU A 196 -7.81 -5.14 9.44
CA GLU A 196 -7.77 -5.28 10.89
C GLU A 196 -9.13 -5.48 11.54
N VAL A 197 -10.16 -4.85 11.02
CA VAL A 197 -11.53 -5.02 11.54
C VAL A 197 -12.23 -6.27 11.01
N HIS A 198 -11.60 -7.00 10.09
CA HIS A 198 -12.09 -8.26 9.51
C HIS A 198 -11.14 -9.44 9.85
N PRO A 199 -11.15 -9.95 11.10
CA PRO A 199 -10.27 -11.05 11.53
C PRO A 199 -10.53 -12.39 10.81
N GLU A 200 -11.68 -12.53 10.15
CA GLU A 200 -12.04 -13.65 9.29
C GLU A 200 -11.27 -13.67 7.96
N LEU A 201 -10.53 -12.60 7.63
CA LEU A 201 -9.78 -12.48 6.39
C LEU A 201 -8.60 -13.47 6.36
N GLU A 202 -8.74 -14.50 5.53
CA GLU A 202 -7.68 -15.50 5.32
C GLU A 202 -6.76 -15.17 4.15
N LEU A 203 -5.51 -15.65 4.23
CA LEU A 203 -4.60 -15.65 3.08
C LEU A 203 -5.12 -16.59 1.97
N GLU A 204 -4.91 -16.21 0.72
CA GLU A 204 -5.18 -17.08 -0.43
C GLU A 204 -4.19 -18.27 -0.48
N GLU A 205 -4.58 -19.35 -1.16
CA GLU A 205 -3.79 -20.59 -1.24
C GLU A 205 -2.42 -20.42 -1.93
N ASP A 206 -2.31 -19.48 -2.86
CA ASP A 206 -1.05 -19.15 -3.52
C ASP A 206 -0.04 -18.55 -2.53
N LEU A 207 -0.49 -17.70 -1.62
CA LEU A 207 0.31 -17.16 -0.52
C LEU A 207 0.67 -18.23 0.49
N LYS A 208 -0.30 -19.06 0.91
CA LYS A 208 -0.02 -20.18 1.84
C LYS A 208 1.07 -21.09 1.26
N THR A 209 1.02 -21.36 -0.05
CA THR A 209 2.04 -22.13 -0.77
C THR A 209 3.38 -21.41 -0.80
N LEU A 210 3.41 -20.12 -1.15
CA LEU A 210 4.63 -19.30 -1.16
C LEU A 210 5.35 -19.34 0.19
N LEU A 211 4.62 -19.11 1.28
CA LEU A 211 5.19 -19.07 2.63
C LEU A 211 5.66 -20.45 3.11
N LYS A 212 5.00 -21.52 2.67
CA LYS A 212 5.46 -22.89 2.95
C LYS A 212 6.78 -23.22 2.24
N VAL A 213 6.99 -22.71 1.03
CA VAL A 213 8.20 -22.96 0.23
C VAL A 213 9.38 -22.10 0.71
N HIS A 214 9.11 -20.85 1.12
CA HIS A 214 10.15 -19.88 1.48
C HIS A 214 10.14 -19.56 2.98
N GLY A 215 10.76 -20.42 3.79
CA GLY A 215 10.78 -20.29 5.25
C GLY A 215 11.28 -18.92 5.75
N LYS A 216 12.39 -18.40 5.19
CA LYS A 216 12.92 -17.08 5.56
C LYS A 216 11.92 -15.94 5.31
N LEU A 217 11.16 -16.03 4.21
CA LEU A 217 10.11 -15.04 3.90
C LEU A 217 8.94 -15.17 4.88
N ALA A 218 8.53 -16.40 5.20
CA ALA A 218 7.47 -16.66 6.17
C ALA A 218 7.82 -16.09 7.55
N GLU A 219 9.04 -16.32 8.02
CA GLU A 219 9.56 -15.74 9.27
C GLU A 219 9.45 -14.22 9.24
N CYS A 220 9.94 -13.55 8.18
CA CYS A 220 9.89 -12.09 8.07
C CYS A 220 8.45 -11.52 8.12
N ILE A 221 7.48 -12.21 7.51
CA ILE A 221 6.08 -11.76 7.49
C ILE A 221 5.39 -12.02 8.83
N GLN A 222 5.78 -13.09 9.54
CA GLN A 222 5.19 -13.50 10.81
C GLN A 222 5.82 -12.84 12.03
N CYS A 223 7.03 -12.28 11.92
CA CYS A 223 7.66 -11.46 12.96
C CYS A 223 6.66 -10.44 13.51
N GLU A 224 6.75 -10.05 14.78
CA GLU A 224 5.89 -8.99 15.33
C GLU A 224 6.21 -7.62 14.69
N PRO A 225 5.23 -6.70 14.59
CA PRO A 225 5.50 -5.38 14.05
C PRO A 225 6.44 -4.64 14.99
N GLU A 226 7.33 -3.84 14.42
CA GLU A 226 8.18 -2.94 15.20
C GLU A 226 7.31 -1.98 16.03
N ALA A 227 7.63 -1.84 17.32
CA ALA A 227 6.95 -0.90 18.20
C ALA A 227 7.39 0.52 17.87
N ILE A 228 6.45 1.35 17.41
CA ILE A 228 6.75 2.73 17.00
C ILE A 228 5.97 3.69 17.89
N GLU A 229 6.69 4.65 18.48
CA GLU A 229 6.07 5.76 19.20
C GLU A 229 5.24 6.60 18.23
N THR A 230 3.93 6.57 18.40
CA THR A 230 2.98 7.39 17.64
C THR A 230 2.55 8.57 18.49
N THR A 231 2.32 9.73 17.87
CA THR A 231 1.71 10.84 18.62
C THR A 231 0.24 10.51 18.89
N PRO A 232 -0.22 10.52 20.15
CA PRO A 232 -1.62 10.30 20.45
C PRO A 232 -2.47 11.39 19.78
N PHE A 233 -3.69 11.03 19.38
CA PHE A 233 -4.67 12.00 18.88
C PHE A 233 -4.81 13.12 19.93
N VAL A 234 -4.39 14.33 19.60
CA VAL A 234 -4.83 15.51 20.35
C VAL A 234 -6.34 15.51 20.21
N ARG A 235 -7.07 15.33 21.32
CA ARG A 235 -8.49 15.60 21.35
C ARG A 235 -8.64 17.07 20.97
N CYS A 236 -9.12 17.33 19.75
CA CYS A 236 -9.73 18.62 19.48
C CYS A 236 -11.01 18.63 20.30
N ASP A 237 -10.98 19.33 21.43
CA ASP A 237 -12.20 19.82 22.05
C ASP A 237 -12.79 20.81 21.05
N ILE A 238 -13.75 20.34 20.24
CA ILE A 238 -14.60 21.15 19.36
C ILE A 238 -15.75 21.69 20.22
#